data_AF-V5IH47-F1
#
_entry.id   AF-V5IH47-F1
#
_cell.length_a   1.000
_cell.length_b   1.000
_cell.length_c   1.000
_cell.angle_alpha   90.00
_cell.angle_beta   90.00
_cell.angle_gamma   90.00
#
_symmetry.space_group_name_H-M   'P 1'
#
loop_
_entity.id
_entity.type
_entity.pdbx_description
1 polymer ?
#
loop_
_entity_poly.entity_id
_entity_poly.type
_entity_poly.pdbx_seq_one_letter_code
_entity_poly.pdbx_strand_id
1 'polypeptide(L)'
;FFEDVIPCMSPSDFKFHFRLSRETVAKVLNMVHPRIASQKVAPGRPMVDPLKQTMVALWCLGNRESFRAIADRFELSKSTVFERVGRVGAAVVDASPDFIKWPDPEAAKSIIASFEAHSGFPGVIRGPFGP
;
A
#
# COMPACT_ATOMS: atom_id res chain seq x y z
N PHE A 1 21.48 2.67 3.04
CA PHE A 1 20.68 3.85 3.46
C PHE A 1 19.32 3.46 4.01
N PHE A 2 18.41 2.86 3.22
CA PHE A 2 17.06 2.55 3.71
C PHE A 2 17.03 1.49 4.82
N GLU A 3 17.83 0.43 4.68
CA GLU A 3 17.91 -0.66 5.65
C GLU A 3 18.49 -0.22 7.00
N ASP A 4 19.28 0.86 7.01
CA ASP A 4 19.94 1.38 8.21
C ASP A 4 19.10 2.46 8.91
N VAL A 5 18.42 3.31 8.13
CA VAL A 5 17.69 4.49 8.66
C VAL A 5 16.33 4.09 9.21
N ILE A 6 15.61 3.19 8.53
CA ILE A 6 14.25 2.82 8.92
C ILE A 6 14.16 2.17 10.28
N PRO A 7 15.01 1.22 10.68
CA PRO A 7 14.94 0.64 12.01
C PRO A 7 15.10 1.70 13.11
N CYS A 8 15.87 2.76 12.84
CA CYS A 8 16.18 3.83 13.79
C CYS A 8 15.11 4.94 13.84
N MET A 9 14.17 4.99 12.88
CA MET A 9 13.12 6.02 12.87
C MET A 9 12.17 5.90 14.06
N SER A 10 11.84 7.04 14.68
CA SER A 10 10.76 7.10 15.66
C SER A 10 9.42 6.67 15.04
N PRO A 11 8.44 6.20 15.83
CA PRO A 11 7.11 5.86 15.32
C PRO A 11 6.43 7.02 14.57
N SER A 12 6.64 8.25 15.05
CA SER A 12 6.08 9.46 14.45
C SER A 12 6.70 9.75 13.08
N ASP A 13 8.03 9.66 12.95
CA ASP A 13 8.73 9.89 11.68
C ASP A 13 8.38 8.80 10.67
N PHE A 14 8.33 7.54 11.13
CA PHE A 14 7.92 6.44 10.29
C PHE A 14 6.52 6.68 9.72
N LYS A 15 5.56 7.05 10.59
CA LYS A 15 4.20 7.34 10.16
C LYS A 15 4.13 8.56 9.24
N PHE A 16 4.95 9.59 9.47
CA PHE A 16 5.02 10.75 8.58
C PHE A 16 5.47 10.36 7.17
N HIS A 17 6.52 9.55 7.05
CA HIS A 17 7.08 9.14 5.77
C HIS A 17 6.26 8.07 5.02
N PHE A 18 5.75 7.06 5.74
CA PHE A 18 4.99 5.96 5.14
C PHE A 18 3.49 6.21 5.10
N ARG A 19 2.99 7.22 5.83
CA ARG A 19 1.56 7.47 6.08
C ARG A 19 0.84 6.32 6.79
N LEU A 20 1.61 5.35 7.29
CA LEU A 20 1.14 4.12 7.94
C LEU A 20 2.01 3.85 9.17
N SER A 21 1.42 3.25 10.20
CA SER A 21 2.20 2.76 11.34
C SER A 21 2.97 1.49 10.95
N ARG A 22 4.03 1.18 11.70
CA ARG A 22 4.80 -0.07 11.52
C ARG A 22 3.91 -1.31 11.67
N GLU A 23 2.94 -1.25 12.58
CA GLU A 23 1.94 -2.31 12.79
C GLU A 23 1.10 -2.54 11.53
N THR A 24 0.65 -1.46 10.87
CA THR A 24 -0.10 -1.58 9.62
C THR A 24 0.77 -2.14 8.50
N VAL A 25 2.04 -1.72 8.42
CA VAL A 25 2.99 -2.30 7.46
C VAL A 25 3.18 -3.80 7.70
N ALA A 26 3.28 -4.24 8.96
CA ALA A 26 3.38 -5.67 9.30
C ALA A 26 2.12 -6.46 8.90
N LYS A 27 0.92 -5.88 9.09
CA LYS A 27 -0.33 -6.48 8.62
C LYS A 27 -0.36 -6.64 7.09
N VAL A 28 0.03 -5.58 6.37
CA VAL A 28 0.13 -5.62 4.89
C VAL A 28 1.16 -6.66 4.46
N LEU A 29 2.33 -6.71 5.11
CA LEU A 29 3.36 -7.71 4.82
C LEU A 29 2.80 -9.12 4.95
N ASN A 30 2.16 -9.46 6.07
CA ASN A 30 1.60 -10.79 6.29
C ASN A 30 0.57 -11.18 5.21
N MET A 31 -0.23 -10.21 4.77
CA MET A 31 -1.23 -10.40 3.72
C MET A 31 -0.59 -10.68 2.35
N VAL A 32 0.46 -9.94 1.97
CA VAL A 32 1.10 -10.08 0.66
C VAL A 32 2.19 -11.15 0.61
N HIS A 33 2.74 -11.53 1.77
CA HIS A 33 3.89 -12.44 1.90
C HIS A 33 3.74 -13.73 1.07
N PRO A 34 2.61 -14.46 1.11
CA PRO A 34 2.45 -15.69 0.32
C PRO A 34 2.64 -15.48 -1.20
N ARG A 35 2.28 -14.30 -1.70
CA ARG A 35 2.36 -13.95 -3.13
C ARG A 35 3.74 -13.43 -3.52
N ILE A 36 4.51 -12.85 -2.61
CA ILE A 36 5.80 -12.21 -2.92
C ILE A 36 7.01 -13.05 -2.52
N ALA A 37 6.87 -13.97 -1.55
CA ALA A 37 7.95 -14.83 -1.06
C ALA A 37 8.23 -16.04 -1.98
N SER A 38 7.26 -16.48 -2.77
CA SER A 38 7.35 -17.65 -3.67
C SER A 38 8.12 -17.39 -4.97
N GLN A 39 8.93 -16.33 -5.04
CA GLN A 39 9.56 -15.92 -6.29
C GLN A 39 10.74 -16.82 -6.67
N LYS A 40 10.63 -17.50 -7.82
CA LYS A 40 11.80 -18.02 -8.53
C LYS A 40 12.58 -16.84 -9.10
N VAL A 41 13.75 -16.57 -8.55
CA VAL A 41 14.66 -15.56 -9.09
C VAL A 41 15.50 -16.20 -10.19
N ALA A 42 15.74 -15.47 -11.28
CA ALA A 42 16.68 -15.91 -12.30
C ALA A 42 18.05 -16.20 -11.65
N PRO A 43 18.80 -17.21 -12.14
CA PRO A 43 20.13 -17.52 -11.62
C PRO A 43 21.00 -16.27 -11.58
N GLY A 44 21.68 -16.03 -10.45
CA GLY A 44 22.63 -14.92 -10.29
C GLY A 44 22.05 -13.60 -9.79
N ARG A 45 20.74 -13.51 -9.49
CA ARG A 45 20.15 -12.33 -8.87
C ARG A 45 19.63 -12.64 -7.45
N PRO A 46 20.04 -11.89 -6.41
CA PRO A 46 19.52 -12.10 -5.08
C PRO A 46 18.02 -11.73 -5.03
N MET A 47 17.25 -12.49 -4.28
CA MET A 47 15.86 -12.17 -4.00
C MET A 47 15.79 -10.90 -3.16
N VAL A 48 14.93 -9.96 -3.55
CA VAL A 48 14.63 -8.81 -2.70
C VAL A 48 13.79 -9.31 -1.53
N ASP A 49 14.21 -9.03 -0.31
CA ASP A 49 13.50 -9.42 0.91
C ASP A 49 12.00 -8.99 0.86
N PRO A 50 11.04 -9.84 1.27
CA PRO A 50 9.61 -9.53 1.25
C PRO A 50 9.21 -8.25 1.99
N LEU A 51 9.85 -7.95 3.13
CA LEU A 51 9.63 -6.70 3.85
C LEU A 51 10.10 -5.53 2.97
N LYS A 52 11.32 -5.59 2.41
CA LYS A 52 11.83 -4.54 1.50
C LYS A 52 10.91 -4.32 0.30
N GLN A 53 10.42 -5.40 -0.34
CA GLN A 53 9.44 -5.29 -1.44
C GLN A 53 8.17 -4.56 -1.01
N THR A 54 7.62 -4.92 0.15
CA THR A 54 6.42 -4.31 0.72
C THR A 54 6.64 -2.83 1.01
N MET A 55 7.78 -2.48 1.58
CA MET A 55 8.10 -1.10 1.92
C MET A 55 8.31 -0.20 0.68
N VAL A 56 8.94 -0.73 -0.39
CA VAL A 56 9.05 -0.02 -1.68
C VAL A 56 7.66 0.34 -2.23
N ALA A 57 6.76 -0.63 -2.23
CA ALA A 57 5.40 -0.45 -2.73
C ALA A 57 4.61 0.55 -1.90
N LEU A 58 4.65 0.44 -0.57
CA LEU A 58 3.96 1.37 0.32
C LEU A 58 4.53 2.79 0.23
N TRP A 59 5.84 2.93 0.07
CA TRP A 59 6.46 4.23 -0.17
C TRP A 59 5.94 4.86 -1.45
N CYS A 60 5.89 4.07 -2.54
CA CYS A 60 5.39 4.52 -3.84
C CYS A 60 3.90 4.91 -3.80
N LEU A 61 3.07 4.17 -3.07
CA LEU A 61 1.63 4.45 -2.93
C LEU A 61 1.36 5.63 -1.99
N GLY A 62 2.19 5.80 -0.96
CA GLY A 62 2.08 6.87 0.02
C GLY A 62 2.63 8.21 -0.46
N ASN A 63 3.57 8.22 -1.40
CA ASN A 63 4.32 9.43 -1.78
C ASN A 63 4.27 9.72 -3.28
N ARG A 64 4.34 11.01 -3.64
CA ARG A 64 4.44 11.45 -5.04
C ARG A 64 5.92 11.51 -5.46
N GLU A 65 6.60 10.37 -5.44
CA GLU A 65 8.00 10.27 -5.87
C GLU A 65 8.10 9.48 -7.19
N SER A 66 9.11 9.82 -8.01
CA SER A 66 9.40 9.07 -9.24
C SER A 66 10.05 7.72 -8.90
N PHE A 67 9.87 6.70 -9.76
CA PHE A 67 10.58 5.43 -9.60
C PHE A 67 12.10 5.55 -9.56
N ARG A 68 12.66 6.60 -10.17
CA ARG A 68 14.10 6.93 -10.06
C ARG A 68 14.48 7.27 -8.62
N ALA A 69 13.76 8.19 -7.99
CA ALA A 69 14.05 8.61 -6.62
C ALA A 69 13.89 7.44 -5.63
N ILE A 70 12.87 6.62 -5.83
CA ILE A 70 12.62 5.41 -5.02
C ILE A 70 13.75 4.39 -5.24
N ALA A 71 14.17 4.17 -6.49
CA ALA A 71 15.29 3.28 -6.81
C ALA A 71 16.58 3.70 -6.10
N ASP A 72 16.91 4.99 -6.15
CA ASP A 72 18.09 5.55 -5.49
C ASP A 72 17.98 5.40 -3.96
N ARG A 73 16.79 5.65 -3.38
CA ARG A 73 16.54 5.56 -1.93
C ARG A 73 16.65 4.14 -1.37
N PHE A 74 16.14 3.15 -2.12
CA PHE A 74 16.10 1.75 -1.69
C PHE A 74 17.25 0.90 -2.22
N GLU A 75 18.18 1.51 -2.97
CA GLU A 75 19.32 0.85 -3.61
C GLU A 75 18.87 -0.30 -4.53
N LEU A 76 17.91 0.00 -5.39
CA LEU A 76 17.34 -0.93 -6.37
C LEU A 76 17.44 -0.35 -7.78
N SER A 77 17.33 -1.20 -8.82
CA SER A 77 17.14 -0.71 -10.17
C SER A 77 15.70 -0.22 -10.37
N LYS A 78 15.50 0.76 -11.25
CA LYS A 78 14.16 1.28 -11.60
C LYS A 78 13.20 0.17 -12.03
N SER A 79 13.68 -0.77 -12.85
CA SER A 79 12.87 -1.92 -13.31
C SER A 79 12.41 -2.77 -12.13
N THR A 80 13.27 -2.98 -11.13
CA THR A 80 12.88 -3.73 -9.94
C THR A 80 11.90 -2.99 -9.06
N VAL A 81 12.04 -1.68 -8.90
CA VAL A 81 11.02 -0.88 -8.20
C VAL A 81 9.67 -1.04 -8.89
N PHE A 82 9.62 -0.86 -10.21
CA PHE A 82 8.38 -1.03 -10.99
C PHE A 82 7.76 -2.43 -10.81
N GLU A 83 8.56 -3.49 -10.96
CA GLU A 83 8.13 -4.88 -10.74
C GLU A 83 7.61 -5.10 -9.31
N ARG A 84 8.27 -4.55 -8.29
CA ARG A 84 7.87 -4.73 -6.88
C ARG A 84 6.58 -4.00 -6.56
N VAL A 85 6.44 -2.76 -7.03
CA VAL A 85 5.22 -1.96 -6.85
C VAL A 85 4.03 -2.66 -7.51
N GLY A 86 4.18 -3.11 -8.76
CA GLY A 86 3.11 -3.82 -9.47
C GLY A 86 2.71 -5.12 -8.77
N ARG A 87 3.68 -5.92 -8.30
CA ARG A 87 3.41 -7.20 -7.64
C ARG A 87 2.72 -7.04 -6.30
N VAL A 88 3.25 -6.16 -5.43
CA VAL A 88 2.62 -5.89 -4.13
C VAL A 88 1.24 -5.26 -4.34
N GLY A 89 1.10 -4.34 -5.31
CA GLY A 89 -0.19 -3.77 -5.69
C GLY A 89 -1.22 -4.83 -6.09
N ALA A 90 -0.84 -5.78 -6.96
CA ALA A 90 -1.71 -6.90 -7.33
C ALA A 90 -2.09 -7.75 -6.11
N ALA A 91 -1.13 -8.08 -5.24
CA ALA A 91 -1.40 -8.84 -4.02
C ALA A 91 -2.36 -8.12 -3.06
N VAL A 92 -2.28 -6.79 -2.97
CA VAL A 92 -3.20 -5.95 -2.19
C VAL A 92 -4.59 -5.92 -2.83
N VAL A 93 -4.68 -5.75 -4.15
CA VAL A 93 -5.96 -5.75 -4.88
C VAL A 93 -6.68 -7.09 -4.70
N ASP A 94 -5.95 -8.20 -4.80
CA ASP A 94 -6.51 -9.53 -4.62
C ASP A 94 -7.02 -9.78 -3.19
N ALA A 95 -6.45 -9.11 -2.19
CA ALA A 95 -6.91 -9.17 -0.79
C ALA A 95 -7.97 -8.09 -0.47
N SER A 96 -8.21 -7.15 -1.39
CA SER A 96 -9.14 -6.03 -1.18
C SER A 96 -10.57 -6.44 -0.83
N PRO A 97 -11.15 -7.55 -1.31
CA PRO A 97 -12.51 -7.96 -0.93
C PRO A 97 -12.70 -8.21 0.57
N ASP A 98 -11.64 -8.58 1.28
CA ASP A 98 -11.70 -8.84 2.73
C ASP A 98 -11.81 -7.54 3.55
N PHE A 99 -11.41 -6.41 2.97
CA PHE A 99 -11.29 -5.12 3.66
C PHE A 99 -12.19 -4.03 3.08
N ILE A 100 -12.48 -4.09 1.78
CA ILE A 100 -13.28 -3.11 1.05
C ILE A 100 -14.65 -3.72 0.79
N LYS A 101 -15.60 -3.42 1.68
CA LYS A 101 -17.01 -3.74 1.48
C LYS A 101 -17.68 -2.59 0.73
N TRP A 102 -18.05 -2.84 -0.52
CA TRP A 102 -18.93 -1.93 -1.25
C TRP A 102 -20.37 -2.10 -0.74
N PRO A 103 -21.10 -1.00 -0.47
CA PRO A 103 -22.51 -1.10 -0.09
C PRO A 103 -23.33 -1.71 -1.24
N ASP A 104 -24.34 -2.50 -0.89
CA ASP A 104 -25.31 -2.98 -1.88
C ASP A 104 -26.03 -1.78 -2.55
N PRO A 105 -26.65 -1.97 -3.73
CA PRO A 105 -27.25 -0.86 -4.47
C PRO A 105 -28.31 -0.06 -3.70
N GLU A 106 -29.04 -0.67 -2.78
CA GLU A 106 -30.06 0.01 -1.97
C GLU A 106 -29.42 0.76 -0.79
N ALA A 107 -28.44 0.14 -0.13
CA ALA A 107 -27.61 0.79 0.87
C ALA A 107 -26.81 1.97 0.28
N ALA A 108 -26.31 1.84 -0.96
CA ALA A 108 -25.60 2.89 -1.67
C ALA A 108 -26.53 4.09 -1.94
N LYS A 109 -27.77 3.87 -2.39
CA LYS A 109 -28.78 4.92 -2.56
C LYS A 109 -29.08 5.63 -1.23
N SER A 110 -29.22 4.88 -0.14
CA SER A 110 -29.46 5.44 1.19
C SER A 110 -28.28 6.30 1.69
N ILE A 111 -27.04 5.85 1.46
CA ILE A 111 -25.81 6.60 1.78
C ILE A 111 -25.72 7.88 0.93
N ILE A 112 -25.98 7.79 -0.38
CA ILE A 112 -25.98 8.94 -1.29
C ILE A 112 -27.03 9.96 -0.86
N ALA A 113 -28.27 9.54 -0.62
CA ALA A 113 -29.36 10.43 -0.21
C ALA A 113 -29.06 11.10 1.14
N SER A 114 -28.49 10.36 2.10
CA SER A 114 -28.10 10.90 3.41
C SER A 114 -26.96 11.91 3.30
N PHE A 115 -26.00 11.67 2.41
CA PHE A 115 -24.89 12.58 2.16
C PHE A 115 -25.32 13.82 1.38
N GLU A 116 -26.20 13.67 0.39
CA GLU A 116 -26.82 14.77 -0.36
C GLU A 116 -27.57 15.73 0.57
N ALA A 117 -28.38 15.18 1.49
CA ALA A 117 -29.13 15.96 2.48
C ALA A 117 -28.21 16.76 3.43
N HIS A 118 -26.99 16.27 3.71
CA HIS A 118 -26.05 16.91 4.63
C HIS A 118 -25.01 17.82 3.96
N SER A 119 -24.65 17.56 2.70
CA SER A 119 -23.49 18.19 2.05
C SER A 119 -23.82 18.96 0.77
N GLY A 120 -25.01 18.78 0.21
CA GLY A 120 -25.43 19.42 -1.04
C GLY A 120 -24.71 18.90 -2.30
N PHE A 121 -23.91 17.83 -2.21
CA PHE A 121 -23.20 17.25 -3.35
C PHE A 121 -23.84 15.93 -3.80
N PRO A 122 -24.42 15.88 -5.01
CA PRO A 122 -25.08 14.68 -5.51
C PRO A 122 -24.12 13.56 -5.94
N GLY A 123 -24.53 12.31 -5.71
CA GLY A 123 -23.85 11.11 -6.21
C GLY A 123 -22.60 10.65 -5.44
N VAL A 124 -22.39 11.10 -4.20
CA VAL A 124 -21.22 10.68 -3.40
C VAL A 124 -21.57 9.50 -2.49
N ILE A 125 -20.91 8.36 -2.70
CA ILE A 125 -20.95 7.23 -1.78
C ILE A 125 -19.82 7.40 -0.75
N ARG A 126 -20.18 7.60 0.52
CA ARG A 126 -19.21 7.59 1.63
C ARG A 126 -18.89 6.14 2.03
N GLY A 127 -17.62 5.86 2.31
CA GLY A 127 -17.20 4.55 2.84
C GLY A 127 -17.86 4.25 4.21
N PRO A 128 -17.94 2.97 4.62
CA PRO A 128 -18.69 2.51 5.80
C PRO A 128 -18.12 2.98 7.15
N PHE A 129 -17.04 3.77 7.15
CA PHE A 129 -16.42 4.28 8.36
C PHE A 129 -16.50 5.80 8.38
N GLY A 130 -17.26 6.33 9.33
CA GLY A 130 -17.12 7.71 9.80
C GLY A 130 -18.14 8.03 10.88
N PRO A 131 -18.01 9.22 11.50
CA PRO A 131 -16.77 9.78 12.04
C PRO A 131 -16.17 8.95 13.19
#